data_AF-A0A835WL17-F1
#
_entry.id   AF-A0A835WL17-F1
#
_cell.length_a   1.000
_cell.length_b   1.000
_cell.length_c   1.000
_cell.angle_alpha   90.00
_cell.angle_beta   90.00
_cell.angle_gamma   90.00
#
_symmetry.space_group_name_H-M   'P 1'
#
loop_
_entity.id
_entity.type
_entity.pdbx_description
1 polymer ?
#
loop_
_entity_poly.entity_id
_entity_poly.type
_entity_poly.pdbx_seq_one_letter_code
_entity_poly.pdbx_strand_id
1 'polypeptide(L)'
;MRHGTLILSAEGLEEDEERDENEEEQDEDEDEEGQAPGSGRKLLAAARNILLGFEESVKGSEATGPVELVVVRAPAAGPARAAALGDGLAAGLREGCDTVMVIEVKADAKYHNIWQALAAGIELAHSNMRSGTSLPAAPVRVVLTDMRKWYFLGLQALGGTADCEHAPAPSSTAAAAPASASAAAAAATAPGSATAATRGAAAGSAPAGSGTPGAVSGIEFTLESKGTFRLFDCRILDADVLSPEVEAAPALVKAMYCLYSAMYPDEDIRGLPAAVAEGNRQARQAVEVWLQGRTAQLKQLARAADAEARAAAAEARAADAEAKAAAAEKENAELRAQLAKAMAAAL
;
A
#
# COMPACT_ATOMS: atom_id res chain seq x y z
N MET A 1 24.59 11.28 15.56
CA MET A 1 23.54 10.32 15.18
C MET A 1 23.40 10.28 13.67
N ARG A 2 22.98 9.15 13.11
CA ARG A 2 22.55 9.05 11.71
C ARG A 2 21.03 8.98 11.72
N HIS A 3 20.38 10.01 11.21
CA HIS A 3 18.94 9.98 10.99
C HIS A 3 18.70 9.74 9.50
N GLY A 4 17.93 8.71 9.19
CA GLY A 4 17.38 8.55 7.85
C GLY A 4 16.04 9.29 7.81
N THR A 5 15.89 10.27 6.94
CA THR A 5 14.61 10.97 6.78
C THR A 5 13.87 10.39 5.59
N LEU A 6 12.62 9.99 5.79
CA LEU A 6 11.73 9.54 4.72
C LEU A 6 10.65 10.61 4.52
N ILE A 7 10.54 11.13 3.30
CA ILE A 7 9.65 12.24 2.98
C ILE A 7 8.47 11.69 2.19
N LEU A 8 7.27 11.85 2.75
CA LEU A 8 6.00 11.58 2.10
C LEU A 8 5.50 12.88 1.44
N SER A 9 5.35 12.88 0.12
CA SER A 9 4.76 14.01 -0.62
C SER A 9 3.62 13.51 -1.50
N ALA A 10 2.54 14.29 -1.57
CA ALA A 10 1.40 13.99 -2.43
C ALA A 10 1.68 14.28 -3.92
N GLU A 11 2.71 15.07 -4.24
CA GLU A 11 2.95 15.65 -5.57
C GLU A 11 3.71 14.74 -6.55
N GLY A 12 3.81 13.43 -6.30
CA GLY A 12 4.42 12.47 -7.24
C GLY A 12 3.51 12.02 -8.39
N LEU A 13 2.32 12.61 -8.54
CA LEU A 13 1.29 12.15 -9.48
C LEU A 13 1.18 12.99 -10.76
N GLU A 14 1.67 14.23 -10.79
CA GLU A 14 1.38 15.16 -11.90
C GLU A 14 2.58 15.43 -12.82
N GLU A 15 3.83 15.27 -12.36
CA GLU A 15 5.01 15.66 -13.18
C GLU A 15 5.46 14.61 -14.23
N ASP A 16 4.95 13.38 -14.18
CA ASP A 16 5.33 12.33 -15.15
C ASP A 16 4.32 12.19 -16.33
N GLU A 17 3.23 12.96 -16.36
CA GLU A 17 2.28 12.94 -17.49
C GLU A 17 2.66 13.91 -18.63
N GLU A 18 3.55 14.89 -18.40
CA GLU A 18 3.93 15.87 -19.44
C GLU A 18 5.17 15.46 -20.28
N ARG A 19 5.71 14.24 -20.14
CA ARG A 19 6.96 13.85 -20.82
C ARG A 19 6.83 12.97 -22.07
N ASP A 20 5.64 12.48 -22.41
CA ASP A 20 5.46 11.52 -23.53
C ASP A 20 4.59 12.04 -24.71
N GLU A 21 4.30 13.34 -24.81
CA GLU A 21 3.55 13.89 -25.96
C GLU A 21 4.41 14.21 -27.20
N ASN A 22 5.63 13.65 -27.30
CA ASN A 22 6.51 13.91 -28.45
C ASN A 22 7.02 12.63 -29.14
N GLU A 23 6.22 11.57 -29.14
CA GLU A 23 6.38 10.43 -30.06
C GLU A 23 5.27 10.47 -31.12
N GLU A 24 5.61 11.17 -32.20
CA GLU A 24 5.28 10.95 -33.60
C GLU A 24 4.17 9.91 -33.94
N GLU A 25 3.10 10.44 -34.54
CA GLU A 25 2.33 9.89 -35.67
C GLU A 25 2.57 8.40 -36.00
N GLN A 26 1.61 7.56 -35.62
CA GLN A 26 1.30 6.37 -36.41
C GLN A 26 -0.21 6.14 -36.41
N ASP A 27 -0.80 6.47 -37.56
CA ASP A 27 -2.12 6.06 -37.99
C ASP A 27 -2.27 4.54 -37.87
N GLU A 28 -3.28 4.06 -37.16
CA GLU A 28 -3.94 2.80 -37.49
C GLU A 28 -5.32 2.73 -36.79
N ASP A 29 -6.36 2.68 -37.63
CA ASP A 29 -7.76 2.46 -37.27
C ASP A 29 -7.91 1.08 -36.60
N GLU A 30 -8.14 1.03 -35.29
CA GLU A 30 -8.64 -0.17 -34.62
C GLU A 30 -9.80 0.15 -33.67
N ASP A 31 -10.87 -0.62 -33.85
CA ASP A 31 -12.20 -0.47 -33.28
C ASP A 31 -12.24 -0.48 -31.74
N GLU A 32 -12.99 0.48 -31.19
CA GLU A 32 -13.37 0.60 -29.79
C GLU A 32 -14.20 -0.60 -29.30
N GLU A 33 -13.62 -1.48 -28.48
CA GLU A 33 -14.39 -2.24 -27.48
C GLU A 33 -13.59 -2.44 -26.18
N GLY A 34 -14.15 -1.91 -25.08
CA GLY A 34 -13.93 -2.49 -23.74
C GLY A 34 -13.09 -1.68 -22.75
N GLN A 35 -13.47 -0.43 -22.47
CA GLN A 35 -12.89 0.35 -21.37
C GLN A 35 -13.34 -0.20 -20.01
N ALA A 36 -12.43 -0.90 -19.31
CA ALA A 36 -12.63 -1.38 -17.94
C ALA A 36 -12.42 -0.24 -16.91
N PRO A 37 -13.13 -0.24 -15.77
CA PRO A 37 -13.14 0.90 -14.85
C PRO A 37 -11.82 1.03 -14.06
N GLY A 38 -11.19 2.21 -14.21
CA GLY A 38 -9.92 2.63 -13.61
C GLY A 38 -9.92 2.88 -12.09
N SER A 39 -10.60 2.06 -11.30
CA SER A 39 -10.64 2.22 -9.83
C SER A 39 -9.41 1.64 -9.11
N GLY A 40 -8.68 0.69 -9.73
CA GLY A 40 -7.58 -0.02 -9.08
C GLY A 40 -6.19 0.63 -9.21
N ARG A 41 -5.97 1.46 -10.24
CA ARG A 41 -4.66 2.09 -10.49
C ARG A 41 -4.30 3.18 -9.46
N LYS A 42 -5.30 3.86 -8.87
CA LYS A 42 -5.06 4.93 -7.89
C LYS A 42 -4.41 4.46 -6.57
N LEU A 43 -4.67 3.22 -6.13
CA LEU A 43 -4.10 2.69 -4.88
C LEU A 43 -2.64 2.26 -5.03
N LEU A 44 -2.21 1.79 -6.21
CA LEU A 44 -0.82 1.39 -6.46
C LEU A 44 0.09 2.58 -6.79
N ALA A 45 -0.47 3.69 -7.30
CA ALA A 45 0.28 4.92 -7.54
C ALA A 45 0.80 5.56 -6.23
N ALA A 46 0.12 5.34 -5.10
CA ALA A 46 0.53 5.85 -3.79
C ALA A 46 1.91 5.34 -3.33
N ALA A 47 2.36 4.17 -3.82
CA ALA A 47 3.68 3.63 -3.48
C ALA A 47 4.86 4.37 -4.17
N ARG A 48 4.59 5.15 -5.23
CA ARG A 48 5.61 6.02 -5.89
C ARG A 48 5.90 7.32 -5.11
N ASN A 49 5.12 7.60 -4.06
CA ASN A 49 5.17 8.85 -3.30
C ASN A 49 6.18 8.84 -2.14
N ILE A 50 6.95 7.75 -1.99
CA ILE A 50 7.98 7.62 -0.96
C ILE A 50 9.32 8.01 -1.57
N LEU A 51 9.76 9.24 -1.27
CA LEU A 51 11.13 9.66 -1.56
C LEU A 51 11.99 9.33 -0.34
N LEU A 52 12.97 8.45 -0.53
CA LEU A 52 14.04 8.24 0.44
C LEU A 52 14.85 9.53 0.51
N GLY A 53 14.69 10.26 1.62
CA GLY A 53 15.49 11.43 1.91
C GLY A 53 16.92 11.05 2.32
N PHE A 54 17.75 12.09 2.35
CA PHE A 54 19.19 12.00 2.59
C PHE A 54 19.49 11.47 4.01
N GLU A 55 20.59 10.72 4.15
CA GLU A 55 21.16 10.38 5.46
C GLU A 55 21.83 11.64 6.02
N GLU A 56 21.19 12.34 6.96
CA GLU A 56 21.75 13.56 7.52
C GLU A 56 22.90 13.18 8.48
N SER A 57 24.14 13.48 8.07
CA SER A 57 25.31 13.34 8.92
C SER A 57 25.32 14.45 9.96
N VAL A 58 24.66 14.24 11.11
CA VAL A 58 24.71 15.16 12.25
C VAL A 58 26.16 15.22 12.77
N LYS A 59 26.85 16.34 12.52
CA LYS A 59 28.22 16.58 13.01
C LYS A 59 28.19 16.90 14.51
N GLY A 60 28.73 15.98 15.32
CA GLY A 60 28.92 16.12 16.76
C GLY A 60 29.73 14.94 17.33
N SER A 61 30.46 15.15 18.43
CA SER A 61 31.40 14.17 19.03
C SER A 61 30.75 12.91 19.64
N GLU A 62 29.44 12.74 19.47
CA GLU A 62 28.63 11.63 20.00
C GLU A 62 27.90 10.90 18.84
N ALA A 63 28.64 10.53 17.79
CA ALA A 63 28.12 9.78 16.65
C ALA A 63 27.94 8.27 16.93
N THR A 64 27.80 7.86 18.20
CA THR A 64 27.50 6.49 18.66
C THR A 64 26.04 6.35 19.12
N GLY A 65 25.13 7.14 18.55
CA GLY A 65 23.68 7.01 18.76
C GLY A 65 23.03 6.06 17.73
N PRO A 66 21.96 5.32 18.12
CA PRO A 66 21.25 4.39 17.25
C PRO A 66 20.65 5.08 16.01
N VAL A 67 20.40 4.28 14.97
CA VAL A 67 19.77 4.74 13.72
C VAL A 67 18.29 4.96 13.99
N GLU A 68 17.85 6.19 13.80
CA GLU A 68 16.44 6.58 13.90
C GLU A 68 15.97 6.96 12.50
N LEU A 69 14.91 6.31 12.02
CA LEU A 69 14.21 6.74 10.83
C LEU A 69 13.13 7.74 11.25
N VAL A 70 13.10 8.92 10.64
CA VAL A 70 12.01 9.88 10.83
C VAL A 70 11.23 10.00 9.53
N VAL A 71 9.91 9.82 9.63
CA VAL A 71 8.99 9.99 8.51
C VAL A 71 8.29 11.32 8.67
N VAL A 72 8.43 12.17 7.66
CA VAL A 72 7.78 13.48 7.60
C VAL A 72 6.82 13.56 6.41
N ARG A 73 5.74 14.31 6.59
CA ARG A 73 4.79 14.69 5.55
C ARG A 73 5.08 16.12 5.16
N ALA A 74 5.46 16.34 3.91
CA ALA A 74 5.54 17.69 3.37
C ALA A 74 4.13 18.14 2.95
N PRO A 75 3.76 19.42 3.17
CA PRO A 75 2.60 20.01 2.50
C PRO A 75 2.75 19.85 0.98
N ALA A 76 1.63 19.80 0.26
CA ALA A 76 1.66 19.72 -1.20
C ALA A 76 2.43 20.94 -1.76
N ALA A 77 1.88 22.14 -1.58
CA ALA A 77 2.57 23.35 -1.98
C ALA A 77 3.57 23.83 -0.90
N GLY A 78 4.72 24.33 -1.36
CA GLY A 78 5.64 25.13 -0.55
C GLY A 78 7.09 24.66 -0.53
N PRO A 79 7.98 25.39 0.15
CA PRO A 79 9.42 25.10 0.17
C PRO A 79 9.78 23.91 1.06
N ALA A 80 8.86 23.43 1.90
CA ALA A 80 9.11 22.39 2.91
C ALA A 80 9.78 21.13 2.36
N ARG A 81 9.27 20.61 1.24
CA ARG A 81 9.83 19.42 0.58
C ARG A 81 11.25 19.66 0.08
N ALA A 82 11.47 20.78 -0.61
CA ALA A 82 12.78 21.12 -1.16
C ALA A 82 13.81 21.35 -0.03
N ALA A 83 13.41 22.04 1.04
CA ALA A 83 14.24 22.24 2.22
C ALA A 83 14.56 20.92 2.93
N ALA A 84 13.59 20.02 3.07
CA ALA A 84 13.83 18.70 3.66
C ALA A 84 14.82 17.85 2.84
N LEU A 85 14.73 17.92 1.50
CA LEU A 85 15.61 17.18 0.58
C LEU A 85 17.02 17.79 0.48
N GLY A 86 17.12 19.12 0.45
CA GLY A 86 18.38 19.84 0.27
C GLY A 86 19.15 20.09 1.56
N ASP A 87 18.44 20.51 2.61
CA ASP A 87 19.02 21.03 3.86
C ASP A 87 18.74 20.14 5.08
N GLY A 88 18.00 19.03 4.92
CA GLY A 88 17.78 18.02 5.95
C GLY A 88 16.50 18.20 6.78
N LEU A 89 16.32 17.34 7.78
CA LEU A 89 15.07 17.22 8.56
C LEU A 89 14.72 18.54 9.26
N ALA A 90 15.69 19.16 9.90
CA ALA A 90 15.47 20.39 10.68
C ALA A 90 15.01 21.56 9.80
N ALA A 91 15.50 21.64 8.56
CA ALA A 91 15.06 22.65 7.60
C ALA A 91 13.63 22.34 7.12
N GLY A 92 13.34 21.09 6.77
CA GLY A 92 11.99 20.64 6.41
C GLY A 92 10.94 20.98 7.47
N LEU A 93 11.21 20.64 8.74
CA LEU A 93 10.30 20.93 9.86
C LEU A 93 10.09 22.44 10.05
N ARG A 94 11.14 23.26 9.87
CA ARG A 94 11.03 24.73 9.97
C ARG A 94 10.16 25.32 8.85
N GLU A 95 10.25 24.74 7.66
CA GLU A 95 9.49 25.15 6.48
C GLU A 95 8.07 24.53 6.43
N GLY A 96 7.67 23.75 7.44
CA GLY A 96 6.30 23.28 7.61
C GLY A 96 6.05 21.80 7.33
N CYS A 97 7.09 20.95 7.26
CA CYS A 97 6.88 19.50 7.30
C CYS A 97 6.31 19.08 8.66
N ASP A 98 5.35 18.16 8.64
CA ASP A 98 4.84 17.50 9.84
C ASP A 98 5.54 16.17 10.05
N THR A 99 5.99 15.90 11.27
CA THR A 99 6.47 14.55 11.60
C THR A 99 5.28 13.62 11.74
N VAL A 100 5.33 12.48 11.08
CA VAL A 100 4.28 11.46 11.12
C VAL A 100 4.73 10.25 11.94
N MET A 101 5.99 9.85 11.82
CA MET A 101 6.48 8.66 12.50
C MET A 101 7.97 8.73 12.84
N VAL A 102 8.36 8.11 13.93
CA VAL A 102 9.75 7.85 14.33
C VAL A 102 9.92 6.36 14.51
N ILE A 103 10.95 5.79 13.91
CA ILE A 103 11.28 4.37 14.00
C ILE A 103 12.68 4.23 14.57
N GLU A 104 12.77 3.67 15.76
CA GLU A 104 14.03 3.27 16.36
C GLU A 104 14.22 1.76 16.15
N VAL A 105 15.32 1.39 15.49
CA VAL A 105 15.68 -0.02 15.27
C VAL A 105 16.81 -0.41 16.21
N LYS A 106 16.60 -1.47 17.00
CA LYS A 106 17.59 -2.04 17.92
C LYS A 106 17.95 -3.46 17.49
N ALA A 107 19.09 -3.96 17.96
CA ALA A 107 19.44 -5.38 17.79
C ALA A 107 18.59 -6.32 18.68
N ASP A 108 18.12 -5.83 19.83
CA ASP A 108 17.28 -6.54 20.79
C ASP A 108 16.37 -5.50 21.46
N ALA A 109 15.12 -5.42 20.99
CA ALA A 109 14.20 -4.38 21.40
C ALA A 109 13.45 -4.82 22.65
N LYS A 110 13.71 -4.13 23.76
CA LYS A 110 13.04 -4.35 25.04
C LYS A 110 12.21 -3.14 25.41
N TYR A 111 11.19 -3.36 26.23
CA TYR A 111 10.31 -2.30 26.69
C TYR A 111 11.06 -1.12 27.34
N HIS A 112 12.17 -1.36 28.07
CA HIS A 112 12.94 -0.26 28.67
C HIS A 112 13.70 0.61 27.63
N ASN A 113 13.85 0.15 26.38
CA ASN A 113 14.43 0.96 25.31
C ASN A 113 13.43 1.99 24.77
N ILE A 114 12.13 1.84 25.07
CA ILE A 114 11.06 2.70 24.55
C ILE A 114 11.22 4.17 24.92
N TRP A 115 11.88 4.46 26.04
CA TRP A 115 12.06 5.81 26.54
C TRP A 115 12.89 6.69 25.59
N GLN A 116 13.80 6.10 24.81
CA GLN A 116 14.59 6.84 23.82
C GLN A 116 13.73 7.27 22.63
N ALA A 117 13.11 6.30 21.93
CA ALA A 117 12.12 6.57 20.89
C ALA A 117 10.99 7.52 21.34
N LEU A 118 10.52 7.37 22.58
CA LEU A 118 9.46 8.22 23.13
C LEU A 118 9.95 9.66 23.34
N ALA A 119 11.16 9.87 23.84
CA ALA A 119 11.73 11.20 24.00
C ALA A 119 11.87 11.93 22.66
N ALA A 120 12.34 11.23 21.62
CA ALA A 120 12.38 11.75 20.25
C ALA A 120 10.98 12.06 19.71
N GLY A 121 10.02 11.15 19.91
CA GLY A 121 8.63 11.35 19.53
C GLY A 121 7.98 12.57 20.19
N ILE A 122 8.31 12.85 21.46
CA ILE A 122 7.83 14.04 22.17
C ILE A 122 8.38 15.34 21.55
N GLU A 123 9.67 15.38 21.21
CA GLU A 123 10.28 16.56 20.56
C GLU A 123 9.65 16.85 19.19
N LEU A 124 9.37 15.80 18.43
CA LEU A 124 8.79 15.94 17.10
C LEU A 124 7.29 16.26 17.16
N ALA A 125 6.55 15.66 18.10
CA ALA A 125 5.14 16.03 18.33
C ALA A 125 5.02 17.50 18.78
N HIS A 126 5.98 17.99 19.56
CA HIS A 126 6.07 19.40 19.91
C HIS A 126 6.42 20.28 18.70
N SER A 127 7.28 19.80 17.81
CA SER A 127 7.60 20.50 16.55
C SER A 127 6.37 20.66 15.66
N ASN A 128 5.52 19.62 15.55
CA ASN A 128 4.23 19.71 14.83
C ASN A 128 3.30 20.79 15.40
N MET A 129 3.36 21.10 16.70
CA MET A 129 2.57 22.22 17.26
C MET A 129 3.05 23.57 16.74
N ARG A 130 4.36 23.72 16.55
CA ARG A 130 4.98 25.00 16.14
C ARG A 130 4.70 25.33 14.69
N SER A 131 4.47 24.32 13.85
CA SER A 131 4.11 24.47 12.43
C SER A 131 2.76 25.18 12.21
N GLY A 132 1.99 25.47 13.26
CA GLY A 132 0.80 26.35 13.19
C GLY A 132 -0.45 25.69 12.61
N THR A 133 -0.40 24.40 12.32
CA THR A 133 -1.52 23.59 11.83
C THR A 133 -2.43 23.24 13.02
N SER A 134 -3.40 24.10 13.36
CA SER A 134 -4.55 23.88 14.27
C SER A 134 -4.39 22.89 15.45
N LEU A 135 -4.62 23.33 16.69
CA LEU A 135 -4.69 22.39 17.83
C LEU A 135 -5.91 21.45 17.74
N PRO A 136 -5.78 20.17 18.10
CA PRO A 136 -4.54 19.49 18.53
C PRO A 136 -3.60 19.21 17.34
N ALA A 137 -2.28 19.26 17.59
CA ALA A 137 -1.28 19.04 16.54
C ALA A 137 -1.39 17.65 15.91
N ALA A 138 -0.84 17.50 14.70
CA ALA A 138 -0.78 16.23 14.01
C ALA A 138 -0.08 15.16 14.89
N PRO A 139 -0.68 13.97 15.08
CA PRO A 139 -0.11 12.94 15.92
C PRO A 139 1.17 12.35 15.31
N VAL A 140 2.14 12.04 16.18
CA VAL A 140 3.37 11.34 15.84
C VAL A 140 3.27 9.89 16.29
N ARG A 141 3.63 8.96 15.41
CA ARG A 141 3.74 7.53 15.75
C ARG A 141 5.17 7.19 16.14
N VAL A 142 5.33 6.55 17.29
CA VAL A 142 6.63 6.06 17.77
C VAL A 142 6.65 4.55 17.57
N VAL A 143 7.69 4.07 16.89
CA VAL A 143 7.92 2.66 16.63
C VAL A 143 9.29 2.29 17.18
N LEU A 144 9.34 1.29 18.06
CA LEU A 144 10.57 0.65 18.47
C LEU A 144 10.53 -0.80 17.98
N THR A 145 11.57 -1.25 17.28
CA THR A 145 11.60 -2.61 16.74
C THR A 145 13.00 -3.21 16.71
N ASP A 146 13.09 -4.54 16.84
CA ASP A 146 14.26 -5.34 16.48
C ASP A 146 14.00 -6.24 15.27
N MET A 147 12.98 -5.87 14.47
CA MET A 147 12.43 -6.64 13.36
C MET A 147 11.73 -7.94 13.79
N ARG A 148 11.67 -8.25 15.09
CA ARG A 148 10.93 -9.38 15.66
C ARG A 148 9.80 -8.94 16.57
N LYS A 149 10.08 -7.95 17.41
CA LYS A 149 9.14 -7.33 18.32
C LYS A 149 8.96 -5.89 17.93
N TRP A 150 7.70 -5.48 17.85
CA TRP A 150 7.31 -4.16 17.42
C TRP A 150 6.50 -3.51 18.52
N TYR A 151 6.97 -2.35 18.99
CA TYR A 151 6.28 -1.50 19.95
C TYR A 151 5.77 -0.28 19.20
N PHE A 152 4.45 -0.08 19.19
CA PHE A 152 3.80 1.06 18.56
C PHE A 152 3.18 1.95 19.63
N LEU A 153 3.38 3.26 19.52
CA LEU A 153 2.72 4.26 20.36
C LEU A 153 2.27 5.44 19.51
N GLY A 154 1.11 6.02 19.83
CA GLY A 154 0.68 7.32 19.33
C GLY A 154 0.97 8.40 20.36
N LEU A 155 1.56 9.50 19.90
CA LEU A 155 1.75 10.72 20.67
C LEU A 155 1.03 11.86 19.98
N GLN A 156 0.24 12.63 20.72
CA GLN A 156 -0.38 13.84 20.21
C GLN A 156 -0.17 14.97 21.19
N ALA A 157 0.32 16.09 20.71
CA ALA A 157 0.45 17.27 21.54
C ALA A 157 -0.89 18.04 21.54
N LEU A 158 -1.43 18.26 22.75
CA LEU A 158 -2.78 18.80 22.95
C LEU A 158 -2.81 20.31 23.14
N GLY A 159 -1.67 20.91 23.47
CA GLY A 159 -1.57 22.31 23.84
C GLY A 159 -0.44 22.52 24.85
N GLY A 160 0.18 23.68 24.79
CA GLY A 160 1.33 24.06 25.61
C GLY A 160 1.43 25.57 25.65
N THR A 161 1.95 26.10 26.75
CA THR A 161 2.16 27.53 26.94
C THR A 161 3.08 28.03 25.84
N ALA A 162 2.55 28.87 24.94
CA ALA A 162 3.28 29.50 23.84
C ALA A 162 4.38 30.49 24.32
N ASP A 163 4.66 30.55 25.63
CA ASP A 163 5.36 31.65 26.28
C ASP A 163 6.75 31.27 26.81
N CYS A 164 7.57 30.58 26.02
CA CYS A 164 8.98 30.35 26.38
C CYS A 164 9.98 30.74 25.28
N GLU A 165 9.57 31.48 24.24
CA GLU A 165 10.51 32.15 23.34
C GLU A 165 10.54 33.66 23.62
N HIS A 166 11.71 34.14 24.05
CA HIS A 166 12.12 35.54 24.21
C HIS A 166 11.80 36.29 25.52
N ALA A 167 12.19 35.75 26.68
CA ALA A 167 12.64 36.62 27.77
C ALA A 167 14.13 37.00 27.52
N PRO A 168 14.49 38.29 27.38
CA PRO A 168 15.89 38.68 27.24
C PRO A 168 16.68 38.23 28.47
N ALA A 169 17.87 37.68 28.23
CA ALA A 169 18.78 37.21 29.28
C ALA A 169 18.89 38.26 30.41
N PRO A 170 18.62 37.91 31.68
CA PRO A 170 18.93 38.79 32.78
C PRO A 170 20.45 38.94 32.84
N SER A 171 20.91 40.15 32.55
CA SER A 171 22.28 40.57 32.81
C SER A 171 22.64 40.24 34.25
N SER A 172 23.77 39.55 34.42
CA SER A 172 24.25 39.11 35.71
C SER A 172 24.52 40.31 36.63
N THR A 173 23.72 40.46 37.66
CA THR A 173 24.16 41.06 38.93
C THR A 173 23.85 40.10 40.06
N ALA A 174 24.87 39.90 40.88
CA ALA A 174 24.98 38.87 41.89
C ALA A 174 24.01 39.07 43.08
N ALA A 175 23.90 37.98 43.84
CA ALA A 175 23.45 37.85 45.24
C ALA A 175 21.93 37.79 45.49
N ALA A 176 21.43 36.59 45.82
CA ALA A 176 21.31 36.12 47.21
C ALA A 176 20.47 34.84 47.28
N ALA A 177 20.95 33.84 48.01
CA ALA A 177 20.16 32.69 48.46
C ALA A 177 19.09 33.15 49.47
N PRO A 178 18.03 32.37 49.70
CA PRO A 178 18.11 31.46 50.84
C PRO A 178 17.51 30.06 50.61
N ALA A 179 17.98 29.15 51.47
CA ALA A 179 17.58 27.77 51.60
C ALA A 179 16.18 27.62 52.22
N SER A 180 15.45 26.56 51.86
CA SER A 180 14.90 25.57 52.80
C SER A 180 14.01 24.53 52.11
N ALA A 181 14.30 23.25 52.44
CA ALA A 181 13.40 22.12 52.73
C ALA A 181 12.38 21.68 51.65
N SER A 182 11.92 20.43 51.54
CA SER A 182 12.02 19.20 52.31
C SER A 182 11.67 18.02 51.39
N ALA A 183 12.16 16.84 51.73
CA ALA A 183 11.91 15.56 51.09
C ALA A 183 10.43 15.12 51.04
N ALA A 184 10.07 14.36 50.00
CA ALA A 184 9.16 13.23 50.10
C ALA A 184 9.42 12.26 48.92
N ALA A 185 10.29 11.28 49.15
CA ALA A 185 10.40 10.10 48.32
C ALA A 185 9.27 9.14 48.69
N ALA A 186 8.40 8.80 47.74
CA ALA A 186 7.46 7.69 47.87
C ALA A 186 8.00 6.51 47.06
N ALA A 187 8.71 5.63 47.75
CA ALA A 187 9.01 4.29 47.28
C ALA A 187 7.74 3.42 47.43
N ALA A 188 7.32 2.76 46.35
CA ALA A 188 6.43 1.62 46.41
C ALA A 188 7.14 0.43 45.76
N THR A 189 7.81 -0.36 46.60
CA THR A 189 8.22 -1.74 46.30
C THR A 189 7.20 -2.66 46.97
N ALA A 190 6.79 -3.74 46.30
CA ALA A 190 6.69 -5.13 46.79
C ALA A 190 5.76 -5.97 45.85
N PRO A 191 5.69 -7.32 45.97
CA PRO A 191 6.25 -8.23 44.95
C PRO A 191 5.25 -9.35 44.55
N GLY A 192 5.62 -10.28 43.67
CA GLY A 192 4.84 -11.51 43.50
C GLY A 192 5.16 -12.34 42.26
N SER A 193 5.99 -13.35 42.44
CA SER A 193 6.23 -14.48 41.53
C SER A 193 5.00 -15.40 41.43
N ALA A 194 4.65 -15.90 40.23
CA ALA A 194 4.61 -17.34 39.91
C ALA A 194 3.81 -17.68 38.61
N THR A 195 4.49 -18.46 37.75
CA THR A 195 4.01 -19.61 36.94
C THR A 195 2.90 -19.48 35.88
N ALA A 196 3.35 -19.70 34.63
CA ALA A 196 2.75 -20.44 33.51
C ALA A 196 1.27 -20.89 33.57
N ALA A 197 0.49 -20.46 32.58
CA ALA A 197 -0.51 -21.30 31.90
C ALA A 197 -0.88 -20.71 30.52
N THR A 198 -0.66 -21.51 29.48
CA THR A 198 -1.28 -21.41 28.15
C THR A 198 -2.80 -21.30 28.22
N ARG A 199 -3.41 -20.34 27.51
CA ARG A 199 -4.70 -20.48 26.80
C ARG A 199 -4.99 -19.24 25.94
N GLY A 200 -5.48 -19.50 24.73
CA GLY A 200 -5.66 -18.53 23.65
C GLY A 200 -6.57 -17.35 24.02
N ALA A 201 -6.13 -16.16 23.62
CA ALA A 201 -6.95 -14.96 23.63
C ALA A 201 -7.64 -14.85 22.27
N ALA A 202 -8.94 -15.14 22.26
CA ALA A 202 -9.83 -14.71 21.21
C ALA A 202 -9.75 -13.18 21.07
N ALA A 203 -9.33 -12.72 19.89
CA ALA A 203 -9.43 -11.31 19.53
C ALA A 203 -10.92 -10.95 19.44
N GLY A 204 -11.42 -10.26 20.45
CA GLY A 204 -12.74 -9.64 20.40
C GLY A 204 -12.73 -8.54 19.35
N SER A 205 -13.39 -8.79 18.23
CA SER A 205 -13.81 -7.76 17.29
C SER A 205 -14.72 -6.77 18.02
N ALA A 206 -14.28 -5.53 18.19
CA ALA A 206 -15.16 -4.44 18.59
C ALA A 206 -16.03 -4.01 17.39
N PRO A 207 -17.34 -3.84 17.55
CA PRO A 207 -18.23 -3.44 16.46
C PRO A 207 -18.18 -1.92 16.21
N ALA A 208 -18.61 -1.58 15.00
CA ALA A 208 -18.64 -0.27 14.38
C ALA A 208 -19.41 0.81 15.15
N GLY A 209 -18.95 2.05 14.97
CA GLY A 209 -19.73 3.25 15.20
C GLY A 209 -19.17 4.39 14.35
N SER A 210 -19.98 4.90 13.43
CA SER A 210 -19.75 6.18 12.77
C SER A 210 -19.75 7.27 13.84
N GLY A 211 -18.58 7.75 14.22
CA GLY A 211 -18.42 8.84 15.17
C GLY A 211 -17.91 10.08 14.46
N THR A 212 -18.54 11.22 14.75
CA THR A 212 -17.83 12.49 15.01
C THR A 212 -16.40 12.25 15.52
N PRO A 213 -15.40 13.13 15.26
CA PRO A 213 -14.02 12.96 15.73
C PRO A 213 -14.03 12.80 17.25
N GLY A 214 -14.10 11.54 17.69
CA GLY A 214 -14.39 11.14 19.05
C GLY A 214 -13.09 11.25 19.81
N ALA A 215 -13.17 11.82 21.00
CA ALA A 215 -12.04 11.96 21.90
C ALA A 215 -11.24 10.64 21.94
N VAL A 216 -10.06 10.66 21.33
CA VAL A 216 -9.15 9.52 21.35
C VAL A 216 -8.79 9.27 22.81
N SER A 217 -9.22 8.12 23.34
CA SER A 217 -8.88 7.72 24.71
C SER A 217 -7.37 7.50 24.80
N GLY A 218 -6.73 8.12 25.80
CA GLY A 218 -5.30 8.05 26.01
C GLY A 218 -4.88 8.54 27.39
N ILE A 219 -3.61 8.35 27.72
CA ILE A 219 -3.00 8.83 28.94
C ILE A 219 -2.46 10.23 28.66
N GLU A 220 -3.01 11.23 29.34
CA GLU A 220 -2.52 12.60 29.25
C GLU A 220 -1.42 12.84 30.28
N PHE A 221 -0.36 13.54 29.87
CA PHE A 221 0.74 13.92 30.73
C PHE A 221 1.27 15.29 30.32
N THR A 222 1.74 16.06 31.28
CA THR A 222 2.28 17.40 31.06
C THR A 222 3.78 17.38 31.38
N LEU A 223 4.56 17.96 30.48
CA LEU A 223 5.98 18.20 30.67
C LEU A 223 6.18 19.70 30.90
N GLU A 224 6.87 20.05 31.98
CA GLU A 224 7.05 21.45 32.41
C GLU A 224 7.55 22.38 31.30
N SER A 225 8.38 21.87 30.38
CA SER A 225 9.00 22.64 29.29
C SER A 225 8.36 22.49 27.91
N LYS A 226 7.41 21.56 27.73
CA LYS A 226 6.92 21.17 26.39
C LYS A 226 5.40 21.09 26.26
N GLY A 227 4.66 21.36 27.32
CA GLY A 227 3.20 21.33 27.31
C GLY A 227 2.60 19.96 27.58
N THR A 228 1.34 19.78 27.16
CA THR A 228 0.53 18.60 27.44
C THR A 228 0.47 17.69 26.23
N PHE A 229 0.73 16.41 26.47
CA PHE A 229 0.75 15.35 25.48
C PHE A 229 -0.27 14.27 25.86
N ARG A 230 -0.77 13.59 24.84
CA ARG A 230 -1.58 12.39 24.98
C ARG A 230 -0.84 11.22 24.38
N LEU A 231 -0.61 10.19 25.18
CA LEU A 231 -0.18 8.87 24.74
C LEU A 231 -1.40 8.01 24.44
N PHE A 232 -1.47 7.42 23.26
CA PHE A 232 -2.60 6.58 22.84
C PHE A 232 -2.13 5.41 21.97
N ASP A 233 -3.04 4.47 21.68
CA ASP A 233 -2.82 3.36 20.74
C ASP A 233 -1.51 2.59 20.95
N CYS A 234 -1.20 2.30 22.22
CA CYS A 234 -0.01 1.55 22.62
C CYS A 234 -0.19 0.06 22.33
N ARG A 235 0.64 -0.51 21.45
CA ARG A 235 0.57 -1.91 21.04
C ARG A 235 1.94 -2.57 21.05
N ILE A 236 1.95 -3.86 21.34
CA ILE A 236 3.12 -4.72 21.22
C ILE A 236 2.74 -5.86 20.29
N LEU A 237 3.52 -6.07 19.23
CA LEU A 237 3.34 -7.15 18.27
C LEU A 237 4.61 -7.98 18.19
N ASP A 238 4.47 -9.30 18.36
CA ASP A 238 5.51 -10.26 18.00
C ASP A 238 5.33 -10.60 16.51
N ALA A 239 6.11 -9.94 15.65
CA ALA A 239 6.07 -10.09 14.20
C ALA A 239 7.51 -10.19 13.65
N ASP A 240 7.99 -11.42 13.48
CA ASP A 240 9.32 -11.68 12.95
C ASP A 240 9.36 -11.50 11.43
N VAL A 241 9.94 -10.37 11.00
CA VAL A 241 10.15 -10.03 9.58
C VAL A 241 11.38 -10.75 9.02
N LEU A 242 12.25 -11.24 9.90
CA LEU A 242 13.46 -11.97 9.53
C LEU A 242 13.19 -13.48 9.38
N SER A 243 12.07 -13.97 9.92
CA SER A 243 11.65 -15.36 9.75
C SER A 243 10.92 -15.55 8.41
N PRO A 244 11.39 -16.43 7.52
CA PRO A 244 10.71 -16.74 6.27
C PRO A 244 9.48 -17.65 6.46
N GLU A 245 9.14 -18.01 7.70
CA GLU A 245 8.07 -18.96 7.99
C GLU A 245 6.68 -18.35 7.73
N VAL A 246 5.84 -19.13 7.04
CA VAL A 246 4.46 -18.75 6.68
C VAL A 246 3.60 -18.42 7.92
N GLU A 247 3.92 -19.01 9.08
CA GLU A 247 3.21 -18.76 10.34
C GLU A 247 3.37 -17.32 10.85
N ALA A 248 4.45 -16.62 10.48
CA ALA A 248 4.67 -15.23 10.85
C ALA A 248 3.85 -14.24 9.99
N ALA A 249 3.28 -14.69 8.86
CA ALA A 249 2.62 -13.81 7.90
C ALA A 249 1.45 -12.99 8.49
N PRO A 250 0.54 -13.53 9.34
CA PRO A 250 -0.52 -12.73 9.92
C PRO A 250 -0.02 -11.64 10.88
N ALA A 251 1.06 -11.91 11.63
CA ALA A 251 1.64 -10.94 12.54
C ALA A 251 2.39 -9.84 11.78
N LEU A 252 3.14 -10.22 10.73
CA LEU A 252 3.79 -9.28 9.81
C LEU A 252 2.76 -8.36 9.15
N VAL A 253 1.66 -8.90 8.62
CA VAL A 253 0.58 -8.10 8.02
C VAL A 253 0.01 -7.10 9.02
N LYS A 254 -0.16 -7.48 10.29
CA LYS A 254 -0.59 -6.54 11.35
C LYS A 254 0.43 -5.44 11.61
N ALA A 255 1.72 -5.75 11.64
CA ALA A 255 2.78 -4.75 11.81
C ALA A 255 2.82 -3.79 10.61
N MET A 256 2.75 -4.32 9.39
CA MET A 256 2.69 -3.51 8.16
C MET A 256 1.43 -2.63 8.13
N TYR A 257 0.28 -3.15 8.55
CA TYR A 257 -0.94 -2.37 8.69
C TYR A 257 -0.78 -1.21 9.68
N CYS A 258 -0.12 -1.45 10.83
CA CYS A 258 0.14 -0.39 11.81
C CYS A 258 1.07 0.69 11.25
N LEU A 259 2.11 0.32 10.51
CA LEU A 259 2.99 1.27 9.80
C LEU A 259 2.22 2.05 8.72
N TYR A 260 1.36 1.37 7.96
CA TYR A 260 0.57 2.01 6.91
C TYR A 260 -0.40 3.05 7.50
N SER A 261 -1.20 2.66 8.50
CA SER A 261 -2.13 3.57 9.17
C SER A 261 -1.42 4.72 9.91
N ALA A 262 -0.14 4.55 10.25
CA ALA A 262 0.69 5.63 10.76
C ALA A 262 1.03 6.65 9.66
N MET A 263 1.46 6.19 8.49
CA MET A 263 1.86 7.05 7.36
C MET A 263 0.67 7.73 6.66
N TYR A 264 -0.46 7.02 6.58
CA TYR A 264 -1.68 7.44 5.88
C TYR A 264 -2.91 7.39 6.80
N PRO A 265 -2.96 8.19 7.89
CA PRO A 265 -4.10 8.23 8.82
C PRO A 265 -5.43 8.60 8.16
N ASP A 266 -5.39 9.32 7.05
CA ASP A 266 -6.57 9.78 6.31
C ASP A 266 -7.10 8.72 5.33
N GLU A 267 -6.32 7.66 5.07
CA GLU A 267 -6.72 6.59 4.16
C GLU A 267 -7.41 5.46 4.92
N ASP A 268 -8.70 5.29 4.63
CA ASP A 268 -9.46 4.17 5.15
C ASP A 268 -9.27 2.90 4.30
N ILE A 269 -8.25 2.12 4.65
CA ILE A 269 -8.00 0.81 4.02
C ILE A 269 -8.89 -0.32 4.55
N ARG A 270 -9.85 -0.04 5.45
CA ARG A 270 -10.78 -1.09 5.93
C ARG A 270 -11.66 -1.63 4.80
N GLY A 271 -11.89 -0.84 3.76
CA GLY A 271 -12.58 -1.25 2.54
C GLY A 271 -11.73 -2.10 1.59
N LEU A 272 -10.40 -2.12 1.76
CA LEU A 272 -9.49 -2.78 0.83
C LEU A 272 -9.77 -4.28 0.67
N PRO A 273 -10.03 -5.07 1.73
CA PRO A 273 -10.37 -6.49 1.56
C PRO A 273 -11.62 -6.71 0.72
N ALA A 274 -12.64 -5.86 0.90
CA ALA A 274 -13.87 -5.93 0.11
C ALA A 274 -13.62 -5.53 -1.35
N ALA A 275 -12.83 -4.48 -1.59
CA ALA A 275 -12.44 -4.03 -2.92
C ALA A 275 -11.60 -5.10 -3.66
N VAL A 276 -10.64 -5.73 -2.99
CA VAL A 276 -9.82 -6.83 -3.55
C VAL A 276 -10.70 -8.04 -3.86
N ALA A 277 -11.63 -8.39 -2.98
CA ALA A 277 -12.57 -9.49 -3.22
C ALA A 277 -13.48 -9.20 -4.43
N GLU A 278 -13.96 -7.97 -4.57
CA GLU A 278 -14.76 -7.54 -5.72
C GLU A 278 -13.95 -7.55 -7.01
N GLY A 279 -12.72 -7.00 -7.02
CA GLY A 279 -11.83 -7.05 -8.17
C GLY A 279 -11.53 -8.48 -8.61
N ASN A 280 -11.28 -9.39 -7.67
CA ASN A 280 -11.11 -10.81 -7.96
C ASN A 280 -12.36 -11.47 -8.54
N ARG A 281 -13.57 -11.09 -8.08
CA ARG A 281 -14.83 -11.57 -8.68
C ARG A 281 -14.97 -11.09 -10.13
N GLN A 282 -14.75 -9.80 -10.37
CA GLN A 282 -14.85 -9.19 -11.69
C GLN A 282 -13.84 -9.80 -12.67
N ALA A 283 -12.59 -9.99 -12.26
CA ALA A 283 -11.57 -10.63 -13.08
C ALA A 283 -11.96 -12.06 -13.48
N ARG A 284 -12.51 -12.85 -12.54
CA ARG A 284 -13.00 -14.20 -12.84
C ARG A 284 -14.17 -14.20 -13.82
N GLN A 285 -15.12 -13.27 -13.66
CA GLN A 285 -16.25 -13.11 -14.59
C GLN A 285 -15.77 -12.72 -16.00
N ALA A 286 -14.81 -11.79 -16.10
CA ALA A 286 -14.24 -11.38 -17.38
C ALA A 286 -13.54 -12.56 -18.09
N VAL A 287 -12.76 -13.35 -17.35
CA VAL A 287 -12.12 -14.57 -17.89
C VAL A 287 -13.18 -15.58 -18.36
N GLU A 288 -14.27 -15.76 -17.60
CA GLU A 288 -15.34 -16.68 -17.98
C GLU A 288 -16.05 -16.23 -19.26
N VAL A 289 -16.40 -14.94 -19.37
CA VAL A 289 -16.99 -14.36 -20.60
C VAL A 289 -16.07 -14.54 -21.79
N TRP A 290 -14.77 -14.24 -21.63
CA TRP A 290 -13.77 -14.41 -22.67
C TRP A 290 -13.66 -15.89 -23.11
N LEU A 291 -13.61 -16.82 -22.15
CA LEU A 291 -13.56 -18.26 -22.44
C LEU A 291 -14.82 -18.74 -23.18
N GLN A 292 -16.01 -18.26 -22.80
CA GLN A 292 -17.26 -18.59 -23.47
C GLN A 292 -17.26 -18.09 -24.91
N GLY A 293 -16.86 -16.84 -25.14
CA GLY A 293 -16.72 -16.25 -26.48
C GLY A 293 -15.73 -17.04 -27.35
N ARG A 294 -14.55 -17.34 -26.81
CA ARG A 294 -13.52 -18.13 -27.51
C ARG A 294 -14.02 -19.54 -27.83
N THR A 295 -14.73 -20.18 -26.91
CA THR A 295 -15.30 -21.52 -27.12
C THR A 295 -16.39 -21.51 -28.19
N ALA A 296 -17.24 -20.48 -28.23
CA ALA A 296 -18.26 -20.32 -29.25
C ALA A 296 -17.64 -20.12 -30.64
N GLN A 297 -16.61 -19.27 -30.74
CA GLN A 297 -15.85 -19.06 -31.96
C GLN A 297 -15.22 -20.36 -32.48
N LEU A 298 -14.57 -21.13 -31.60
CA LEU A 298 -13.99 -22.42 -31.98
C LEU A 298 -15.05 -23.42 -32.47
N LYS A 299 -16.23 -23.46 -31.83
CA LYS A 299 -17.35 -24.30 -32.29
C LYS A 299 -17.89 -23.87 -33.65
N GLN A 300 -17.94 -22.57 -33.94
CA GLN A 300 -18.35 -22.06 -35.24
C GLN A 300 -17.34 -22.46 -36.33
N LEU A 301 -16.05 -22.30 -36.06
CA LEU A 301 -14.99 -22.73 -36.99
C LEU A 301 -15.04 -24.23 -37.26
N ALA A 302 -15.23 -25.06 -36.22
CA ALA A 302 -15.38 -26.50 -36.39
C ALA A 302 -16.60 -26.87 -37.25
N ARG A 303 -17.75 -26.19 -37.04
CA ARG A 303 -18.95 -26.40 -37.86
C ARG A 303 -18.77 -25.97 -39.31
N ALA A 304 -18.06 -24.87 -39.55
CA ALA A 304 -17.75 -24.40 -40.89
C ALA A 304 -16.87 -25.41 -41.63
N ALA A 305 -15.81 -25.91 -40.97
CA ALA A 305 -14.94 -26.95 -41.52
C ALA A 305 -15.71 -28.26 -41.82
N ASP A 306 -16.60 -28.69 -40.91
CA ASP A 306 -17.45 -29.86 -41.14
C ASP A 306 -18.41 -29.67 -42.33
N ALA A 307 -18.97 -28.47 -42.50
CA ALA A 307 -19.87 -28.15 -43.60
C ALA A 307 -19.12 -28.15 -44.94
N GLU A 308 -17.92 -27.57 -44.97
CA GLU A 308 -17.04 -27.58 -46.14
C GLU A 308 -16.65 -29.01 -46.54
N ALA A 309 -16.27 -29.84 -45.57
CA ALA A 309 -15.95 -31.25 -45.82
C ALA A 309 -17.15 -32.03 -46.38
N ARG A 310 -18.37 -31.76 -45.90
CA ARG A 310 -19.60 -32.38 -46.44
C ARG A 310 -19.93 -31.91 -47.84
N ALA A 311 -19.73 -30.62 -48.14
CA ALA A 311 -19.93 -30.07 -49.49
C ALA A 311 -18.96 -30.72 -50.48
N ALA A 312 -17.67 -30.78 -50.15
CA ALA A 312 -16.65 -31.45 -50.98
C ALA A 312 -16.97 -32.94 -51.21
N ALA A 313 -17.44 -33.65 -50.17
CA ALA A 313 -17.87 -35.04 -50.31
C ALA A 313 -19.12 -35.21 -51.18
N ALA A 314 -20.05 -34.25 -51.17
CA ALA A 314 -21.24 -34.26 -52.02
C ALA A 314 -20.89 -34.00 -53.48
N GLU A 315 -20.00 -33.04 -53.76
CA GLU A 315 -19.47 -32.76 -55.10
C GLU A 315 -18.75 -33.98 -55.69
N ALA A 316 -17.90 -34.64 -54.90
CA ALA A 316 -17.21 -35.87 -55.33
C ALA A 316 -18.20 -37.00 -55.70
N ARG A 317 -19.29 -37.15 -54.95
CA ARG A 317 -20.35 -38.13 -55.26
C ARG A 317 -21.14 -37.76 -56.50
N ALA A 318 -21.43 -36.47 -56.70
CA ALA A 318 -22.10 -35.99 -57.90
C ALA A 318 -21.26 -36.27 -59.16
N ALA A 319 -19.96 -35.99 -59.10
CA ALA A 319 -19.02 -36.29 -60.18
C ALA A 319 -18.93 -37.80 -60.50
N ASP A 320 -18.86 -38.66 -59.47
CA ASP A 320 -18.87 -40.13 -59.67
C ASP A 320 -20.19 -40.61 -60.29
N ALA A 321 -21.33 -40.05 -59.87
CA ALA A 321 -22.64 -40.39 -60.43
C ALA A 321 -22.76 -39.95 -61.90
N GLU A 322 -22.29 -38.76 -62.25
CA GLU A 322 -22.24 -38.27 -63.63
C GLU A 322 -21.36 -39.14 -64.51
N ALA A 323 -20.17 -39.53 -64.02
CA ALA A 323 -19.27 -40.45 -64.74
C ALA A 323 -19.93 -41.82 -64.98
N LYS A 324 -20.63 -42.37 -64.00
CA LYS A 324 -21.39 -43.63 -64.13
C LYS A 324 -22.55 -43.51 -65.11
N ALA A 325 -23.29 -42.39 -65.08
CA ALA A 325 -24.38 -42.14 -66.02
C ALA A 325 -23.87 -42.07 -67.47
N ALA A 326 -22.77 -41.36 -67.71
CA ALA A 326 -22.13 -41.28 -69.02
C ALA A 326 -21.63 -42.65 -69.52
N ALA A 327 -21.05 -43.47 -68.62
CA ALA A 327 -20.63 -44.83 -68.95
C ALA A 327 -21.83 -45.74 -69.33
N ALA A 328 -22.92 -45.67 -68.57
CA ALA A 328 -24.14 -46.43 -68.85
C ALA A 328 -24.81 -46.01 -70.17
N GLU A 329 -24.80 -44.71 -70.50
CA GLU A 329 -25.32 -44.22 -71.77
C GLU A 329 -24.51 -44.76 -72.95
N LYS A 330 -23.17 -44.78 -72.83
CA LYS A 330 -22.28 -45.36 -73.83
C LYS A 330 -22.55 -46.86 -74.04
N GLU A 331 -22.68 -47.63 -72.97
CA GLU A 331 -23.00 -49.06 -73.03
C GLU A 331 -24.38 -49.30 -73.70
N ASN A 332 -25.38 -48.48 -73.37
CA ASN A 332 -26.71 -48.58 -73.97
C ASN A 332 -26.68 -48.25 -75.48
N ALA A 333 -25.88 -47.24 -75.87
CA ALA A 333 -25.66 -46.91 -77.27
C ALA A 333 -24.99 -48.07 -78.03
N GLU A 334 -23.99 -48.73 -77.43
CA GLU A 334 -23.34 -49.92 -77.99
C GLU A 334 -24.33 -51.10 -78.14
N LEU A 335 -25.13 -51.38 -77.11
CA LEU A 335 -26.17 -52.42 -77.17
C LEU A 335 -27.22 -52.15 -78.25
N ARG A 336 -27.67 -50.90 -78.39
CA ARG A 336 -28.59 -50.50 -79.47
C ARG A 336 -27.98 -50.70 -80.86
N ALA A 337 -26.70 -50.36 -81.02
CA ALA A 337 -25.98 -50.59 -82.27
C ALA A 337 -25.85 -52.09 -82.59
N GLN A 338 -25.56 -52.94 -81.59
CA GLN A 338 -25.51 -54.39 -81.75
C GLN A 338 -26.87 -54.97 -82.13
N LEU A 339 -27.95 -54.53 -81.49
CA LEU A 339 -29.32 -54.97 -81.78
C LEU A 339 -29.74 -54.58 -83.21
N ALA A 340 -29.45 -53.35 -83.63
CA ALA A 340 -29.69 -52.91 -85.00
C ALA A 340 -28.94 -53.77 -86.03
N LYS A 341 -27.67 -54.10 -85.75
CA LYS A 341 -26.87 -55.00 -86.59
C LYS A 341 -27.46 -56.42 -86.65
N ALA A 342 -27.93 -56.96 -85.53
CA ALA A 342 -28.56 -58.27 -85.48
C ALA A 342 -29.88 -58.33 -86.26
N MET A 343 -30.72 -57.28 -86.16
CA MET A 343 -31.96 -57.19 -86.94
C MET A 343 -31.69 -57.08 -88.45
N ALA A 344 -30.65 -56.34 -88.85
CA ALA A 344 -30.25 -56.24 -90.26
C ALA A 344 -29.74 -57.57 -90.84
N ALA A 345 -29.17 -58.46 -90.01
CA ALA A 345 -28.71 -59.78 -90.45
C ALA A 345 -29.83 -60.83 -90.52
N ALA A 346 -31.02 -60.54 -89.98
CA ALA A 346 -32.16 -61.46 -89.96
C ALA A 346 -33.17 -61.21 -91.09
N LEU A 347 -32.99 -60.14 -91.88
CA LEU A 347 -33.75 -59.79 -93.09
C LEU A 347 -33.02 -60.26 -94.35
#